data_AF-A0A7C3U4R5-F1
#
_entry.id   AF-A0A7C3U4R5-F1
#
_cell.length_a   1.000
_cell.length_b   1.000
_cell.length_c   1.000
_cell.angle_alpha   90.00
_cell.angle_beta   90.00
_cell.angle_gamma   90.00
#
_symmetry.space_group_name_H-M   'P 1'
#
loop_
_entity.id
_entity.type
_entity.pdbx_description
1 polymer ?
#
loop_
_entity_poly.entity_id
_entity_poly.type
_entity_poly.pdbx_seq_one_letter_code
_entity_poly.pdbx_strand_id
1 'polypeptide(L)' 'MVRVGGTNCDEETKIALQDLGARAEVIHMKKLAAGGLERFDALVIPGGFSYGDHIRAGAILGRVV' A
#
# COMPACT_ATOMS: atom_id res chain seq x y z
N MET A 1 -3.30 1.88 3.89
CA MET A 1 -2.51 0.90 3.09
C MET A 1 -2.39 1.39 1.67
N VAL A 2 -1.19 1.29 1.07
CA VAL A 2 -0.92 1.82 -0.27
C VAL A 2 -1.15 0.75 -1.33
N ARG A 3 -1.88 1.08 -2.39
CA ARG A 3 -2.02 0.23 -3.58
C ARG A 3 -1.36 0.86 -4.80
N VAL A 4 -0.58 0.07 -5.53
CA VAL A 4 -0.04 0.40 -6.86
C VAL A 4 -0.36 -0.72 -7.84
N GLY A 5 0.00 -0.55 -9.11
CA GLY A 5 -0.05 -1.66 -10.06
C GLY A 5 0.82 -2.81 -9.57
N GLY A 6 0.31 -4.04 -9.57
CA GLY A 6 1.06 -5.25 -9.23
C GLY A 6 1.14 -5.63 -7.74
N THR A 7 0.75 -4.75 -6.80
CA THR A 7 0.46 -5.21 -5.43
C THR A 7 -0.78 -6.10 -5.46
N ASN A 8 -0.75 -7.21 -4.73
CA ASN A 8 -1.84 -8.19 -4.73
C ASN A 8 -2.25 -8.64 -3.33
N CYS A 9 -1.51 -8.27 -2.29
CA CYS A 9 -1.81 -8.67 -0.92
C CYS A 9 -2.57 -7.62 -0.10
N ASP A 10 -3.26 -6.68 -0.76
CA ASP A 10 -3.89 -5.55 -0.10
C ASP A 10 -5.14 -5.91 0.72
N GLU A 11 -5.96 -6.86 0.26
CA GLU A 11 -7.21 -7.19 0.95
C GLU A 11 -6.97 -8.06 2.18
N GLU A 12 -6.12 -9.09 2.10
CA GLU A 12 -5.80 -9.96 3.24
C GLU A 12 -5.05 -9.20 4.34
N THR A 13 -4.15 -8.29 3.96
CA THR A 13 -3.45 -7.42 4.93
C THR A 13 -4.47 -6.51 5.63
N LYS A 14 -5.50 -6.06 4.92
CA LYS A 14 -6.51 -5.15 5.46
C LYS A 14 -7.39 -5.89 6.46
N ILE A 15 -7.83 -7.10 6.10
CA ILE A 15 -8.59 -7.98 6.98
C ILE A 15 -7.79 -8.26 8.26
N ALA A 16 -6.52 -8.66 8.13
CA ALA A 16 -5.67 -8.95 9.30
C ALA A 16 -5.52 -7.73 10.24
N LEU A 17 -5.40 -6.52 9.70
CA LEU A 17 -5.37 -5.30 10.51
C LEU A 17 -6.71 -5.00 11.18
N GLN A 18 -7.82 -5.22 10.47
CA GLN A 18 -9.17 -5.04 11.01
C GLN A 18 -9.49 -6.03 12.13
N ASP A 19 -9.03 -7.28 12.01
CA ASP A 19 -9.16 -8.31 13.06
C ASP A 19 -8.42 -7.92 14.35
N LEU A 20 -7.35 -7.13 14.23
CA LEU A 20 -6.61 -6.55 15.35
C LEU A 20 -7.24 -5.24 15.88
N GLY A 21 -8.41 -4.85 15.39
CA GLY A 21 -9.15 -3.65 15.80
C GLY A 21 -8.69 -2.35 15.13
N ALA A 22 -7.76 -2.41 14.16
CA ALA A 22 -7.33 -1.22 13.44
C ALA A 22 -8.33 -0.82 12.34
N ARG A 23 -8.50 0.49 12.14
CA ARG A 23 -9.23 1.00 10.97
C ARG A 23 -8.29 1.05 9.78
N ALA A 24 -8.38 0.07 8.89
CA ALA A 24 -7.56 -0.02 7.69
C ALA A 24 -8.36 0.31 6.42
N GLU A 25 -7.80 1.19 5.58
CA GLU A 25 -8.29 1.49 4.23
C GLU A 25 -7.20 1.26 3.18
N VAL A 26 -7.61 0.77 2.00
CA VAL A 26 -6.74 0.59 0.83
C VAL A 26 -6.91 1.80 -0.08
N ILE A 27 -5.81 2.51 -0.34
CA ILE A 27 -5.82 3.75 -1.11
C ILE A 27 -4.80 3.63 -2.23
N HIS A 28 -5.22 3.95 -3.45
CA HIS A 28 -4.30 4.02 -4.57
C HIS A 28 -3.26 5.14 -4.39
N MET A 29 -1.99 4.86 -4.66
CA MET A 29 -0.86 5.78 -4.43
C MET A 29 -1.08 7.19 -4.96
N LYS A 30 -1.61 7.34 -6.18
CA LYS A 30 -1.95 8.65 -6.77
C LYS A 30 -2.93 9.47 -5.92
N LYS A 31 -3.92 8.83 -5.29
CA LYS A 31 -4.88 9.51 -4.41
C LYS A 31 -4.22 9.92 -3.10
N LEU A 32 -3.35 9.06 -2.58
CA LEU A 32 -2.59 9.34 -1.36
C LEU A 32 -1.64 10.53 -1.54
N ALA A 33 -0.91 10.58 -2.67
CA ALA A 33 -0.01 11.68 -3.00
C ALA A 33 -0.73 13.04 -3.12
N ALA A 34 -2.01 13.04 -3.54
CA ALA A 34 -2.82 14.26 -3.62
C ALA A 34 -3.46 14.65 -2.28
N GLY A 35 -3.77 13.68 -1.41
CA GLY A 35 -4.52 13.89 -0.17
C GLY A 35 -3.67 13.96 1.11
N GLY A 36 -2.38 13.66 1.02
CA GLY A 36 -1.47 13.65 2.17
C GLY A 36 -1.70 12.48 3.14
N LEU A 37 -0.91 12.46 4.22
CA LEU A 37 -0.90 11.40 5.22
C LEU A 37 -1.39 11.84 6.61
N GLU A 38 -1.72 13.12 6.80
CA GLU A 38 -2.06 13.76 8.09
C GLU A 38 -3.16 13.03 8.89
N ARG A 39 -4.05 12.32 8.18
CA ARG A 39 -5.22 11.62 8.72
C ARG A 39 -4.95 10.15 9.10
N PHE A 40 -3.70 9.69 9.04
CA PHE A 40 -3.31 8.31 9.31
C PHE A 40 -2.20 8.22 10.35
N ASP A 41 -2.33 7.26 11.25
CA ASP A 41 -1.29 6.95 12.25
C ASP A 41 -0.20 6.02 11.71
N ALA A 42 -0.48 5.29 10.62
CA ALA A 42 0.43 4.31 10.05
C ALA A 42 0.27 4.16 8.53
N LEU A 43 1.40 3.91 7.86
CA LEU A 43 1.47 3.54 6.45
C LEU A 43 1.87 2.07 6.34
N VAL A 44 1.08 1.29 5.58
CA VAL A 44 1.36 -0.11 5.31
C VAL A 44 1.58 -0.28 3.82
N ILE A 45 2.74 -0.85 3.45
CA ILE A 45 3.10 -1.25 2.09
C ILE A 45 2.78 -2.75 1.98
N PRO A 46 1.72 -3.14 1.26
CA PRO A 46 1.33 -4.53 1.12
C PRO A 46 2.31 -5.29 0.21
N GLY A 47 2.32 -6.61 0.36
CA GLY A 47 3.08 -7.51 -0.51
C GLY A 47 2.57 -7.57 -1.95
N GLY A 48 3.34 -8.30 -2.77
CA GLY A 48 3.05 -8.58 -4.17
C GLY A 48 4.22 -8.27 -5.08
N PHE A 49 3.91 -8.00 -6.35
CA PHE A 49 4.87 -7.72 -7.42
C PHE A 49 4.67 -6.30 -7.92
N SER A 50 4.94 -5.31 -7.07
CA SER A 50 4.73 -3.90 -7.41
C SER A 50 5.42 -3.54 -8.73
N TYR A 51 4.67 -2.95 -9.66
CA TYR A 51 5.12 -2.69 -11.03
C TYR A 51 5.71 -3.91 -11.74
N GLY A 52 5.17 -5.10 -11.45
CA GLY A 52 5.58 -6.37 -12.05
C GLY A 52 7.00 -6.81 -11.73
N ASP A 53 7.65 -6.18 -10.73
CA ASP A 53 9.06 -6.35 -10.39
C ASP A 53 10.01 -6.25 -11.61
N HIS A 54 9.63 -5.47 -12.63
CA HIS A 54 10.29 -5.43 -13.94
C HIS A 54 11.79 -5.08 -13.91
N ILE A 55 12.25 -4.34 -12.89
CA ILE A 55 13.67 -4.02 -12.68
C ILE A 55 14.24 -4.87 -11.54
N ARG A 56 13.60 -4.76 -10.37
CA ARG A 56 13.88 -5.51 -9.14
C ARG A 56 12.67 -5.33 -8.23
N ALA A 57 12.40 -6.32 -7.38
CA ALA A 57 11.34 -6.26 -6.38
C ALA A 57 11.35 -4.93 -5.62
N GLY A 58 10.20 -4.24 -5.64
CA GLY A 58 9.99 -2.97 -4.92
C GLY A 58 10.81 -1.77 -5.41
N ALA A 59 11.71 -1.89 -6.41
CA ALA A 59 12.61 -0.80 -6.77
C ALA A 59 11.90 0.43 -7.33
N ILE A 60 10.84 0.23 -8.10
CA ILE A 60 10.03 1.33 -8.63
C ILE A 60 9.18 1.95 -7.52
N LEU A 61 8.54 1.11 -6.70
CA LEU A 61 7.71 1.58 -5.58
C LEU A 61 8.53 2.39 -4.56
N GLY A 62 9.71 1.91 -4.17
CA GLY A 62 10.59 2.59 -3.21
C GLY A 62 11.15 3.92 -3.69
N ARG A 63 11.00 4.26 -4.97
CA ARG A 63 11.36 5.58 -5.51
C ARG A 63 10.20 6.57 -5.52
N VAL A 64 8.97 6.08 -5.44
CA VAL A 64 7.76 6.91 -5.52
C VAL A 64 7.07 7.12 -4.18
N VAL A 65 7.43 6.33 -3.16
CA VAL A 65 7.00 6.48 -1.76
C VAL A 65 7.91 7.45 -1.03
#